data_AF-M5TMZ0-F1
#
_entry.id   AF-M5TMZ0-F1
#
_cell.length_a   1.000
_cell.length_b   1.000
_cell.length_c   1.000
_cell.angle_alpha   90.00
_cell.angle_beta   90.00
_cell.angle_gamma   90.00
#
_symmetry.space_group_name_H-M   'P 1'
#
loop_
_entity.id
_entity.type
_entity.pdbx_description
1 polymer ?
#
loop_
_entity_poly.entity_id
_entity_poly.type
_entity_poly.pdbx_seq_one_letter_code
_entity_poly.pdbx_strand_id
1 'polypeptide(L)'
;MARLDDEELRIAVEAAEADVAVATLNRDANKVTIEQRLPALINSAKAEATLADMELTRVTKLVQQNAISRSEADTARTRVSTTRASLATAEADLAQAQAQQLALEAQVAQSEHRLSEAKRNLRNAILHSPFPGQVSEVHVVPGTYVKEGDPIVTVQMMDPMSIEFEVTSRDSRRYRRGDMLSVRVTDGNGEIRSLSGMVNHVDSVADPAARTFTVSLHVRNEFDDVRVPASESNEPIAWTEQIAPLNIGPIITNDQRLLVEIDSVHKIGGENFVWKVTNRQWGTPSLASNRVLTVEKVPVRITSDIIPFLGKWKFVAIEFADPNSKIDMDRDLITSRLFFKPTASPDTKSSPDHPESSPTLETWKGNRVMVAEQRWLLRSGDVAQVSLMPSEPHDGYYVPMKAVREERDERFIHVVEMIEGQSTAKRINVEIV
;
A
#
# COMPACT_ATOMS: atom_id res chain seq x y z
N MET A 1 4.54 0.24 -4.87
CA MET A 1 6.01 0.01 -4.88
C MET A 1 6.48 -0.45 -6.24
N ALA A 2 5.86 -1.50 -6.79
CA ALA A 2 6.05 -1.94 -8.17
C ALA A 2 4.69 -2.22 -8.80
N ARG A 3 4.62 -2.23 -10.13
CA ARG A 3 3.43 -2.60 -10.89
C ARG A 3 3.87 -3.49 -12.05
N LEU A 4 3.22 -4.63 -12.21
CA LEU A 4 3.34 -5.49 -13.37
C LEU A 4 2.46 -4.97 -14.51
N ASP A 5 2.78 -5.38 -15.73
CA ASP A 5 1.85 -5.24 -16.84
C ASP A 5 0.60 -6.08 -16.53
N ASP A 6 -0.57 -5.43 -16.53
CA ASP A 6 -1.83 -6.00 -16.07
C ASP A 6 -2.83 -6.22 -17.22
N GLU A 7 -2.41 -6.06 -18.48
CA GLU A 7 -3.30 -6.25 -19.64
C GLU A 7 -3.90 -7.66 -19.68
N GLU A 8 -3.07 -8.70 -19.59
CA GLU A 8 -3.53 -10.10 -19.58
C GLU A 8 -4.45 -10.40 -18.39
N LEU A 9 -4.14 -9.83 -17.22
CA LEU A 9 -4.93 -10.02 -16.00
C LEU A 9 -6.30 -9.33 -16.10
N ARG A 10 -6.36 -8.15 -16.73
CA ARG A 10 -7.61 -7.43 -16.98
C ARG A 10 -8.50 -8.17 -17.97
N ILE A 11 -7.91 -8.71 -19.05
CA ILE A 11 -8.61 -9.55 -20.02
C ILE A 11 -9.15 -10.81 -19.33
N ALA A 12 -8.39 -11.44 -18.44
CA ALA A 12 -8.83 -12.60 -17.68
C ALA A 12 -10.02 -12.28 -16.75
N VAL A 13 -10.04 -11.09 -16.12
CA VAL A 13 -11.20 -10.63 -15.34
C VAL A 13 -12.41 -10.43 -16.22
N GLU A 14 -12.27 -9.76 -17.37
CA GLU A 14 -13.37 -9.53 -18.31
C GLU A 14 -13.97 -10.85 -18.83
N ALA A 15 -13.12 -11.82 -19.17
CA ALA A 15 -13.55 -13.16 -19.57
C ALA A 15 -14.32 -13.88 -18.45
N ALA A 16 -13.83 -13.81 -17.20
CA ALA A 16 -14.51 -14.41 -16.06
C ALA A 16 -15.84 -13.71 -15.72
N GLU A 17 -15.95 -12.39 -15.94
CA GLU A 17 -17.22 -11.65 -15.79
C GLU A 17 -18.24 -12.10 -16.85
N ALA A 18 -17.80 -12.29 -18.09
CA ALA A 18 -18.65 -12.84 -19.15
C ALA A 18 -19.14 -14.26 -18.82
N ASP A 19 -18.27 -15.12 -18.26
CA ASP A 19 -18.65 -16.48 -17.84
C ASP A 19 -19.71 -16.47 -16.74
N VAL A 20 -19.62 -15.54 -15.77
CA VAL A 20 -20.65 -15.36 -14.74
C VAL A 20 -21.96 -14.88 -15.38
N ALA A 21 -21.90 -13.94 -16.33
CA ALA A 21 -23.08 -13.45 -17.03
C ALA A 21 -23.78 -14.58 -17.81
N VAL A 22 -23.04 -15.43 -18.52
CA VAL A 22 -23.60 -16.58 -19.23
C VAL A 22 -24.21 -17.61 -18.27
N ALA A 23 -23.52 -17.94 -17.17
CA ALA A 23 -24.02 -18.88 -16.17
C ALA A 23 -25.31 -18.38 -15.50
N THR A 24 -25.38 -17.09 -15.16
CA THR A 24 -26.57 -16.46 -14.56
C THR A 24 -27.75 -16.42 -15.53
N LEU A 25 -27.52 -16.10 -16.80
CA LEU A 25 -28.56 -16.15 -17.83
C LEU A 25 -29.14 -17.56 -18.00
N ASN A 26 -28.30 -18.60 -18.01
CA ASN A 26 -28.75 -19.99 -18.10
C ASN A 26 -29.59 -20.41 -16.88
N ARG A 27 -29.15 -20.03 -15.67
CA ARG A 27 -29.91 -20.22 -14.43
C ARG A 27 -31.28 -19.53 -14.51
N ASP A 28 -31.32 -18.28 -14.94
CA ASP A 28 -32.55 -17.49 -14.98
C ASP A 28 -33.53 -18.00 -16.04
N ALA A 29 -33.04 -18.44 -17.20
CA ALA A 29 -33.85 -19.07 -18.23
C ALA A 29 -34.51 -20.38 -17.73
N ASN A 30 -33.76 -21.21 -16.99
CA ASN A 30 -34.31 -22.42 -16.38
C ASN A 30 -35.32 -22.09 -15.28
N LYS A 31 -35.06 -21.07 -14.46
CA LYS A 31 -35.99 -20.59 -13.43
C LYS A 31 -37.33 -20.14 -14.02
N VAL A 32 -37.32 -19.39 -15.12
CA VAL A 32 -38.56 -19.02 -15.84
C VAL A 32 -39.33 -20.26 -16.31
N THR A 33 -38.64 -21.31 -16.75
CA THR A 33 -39.26 -22.57 -17.15
C THR A 33 -39.96 -23.25 -15.96
N ILE A 34 -39.33 -23.26 -14.79
CA ILE A 34 -39.88 -23.82 -13.54
C ILE A 34 -41.06 -23.00 -13.02
N GLU A 35 -41.01 -21.68 -13.08
CA GLU A 35 -42.02 -20.81 -12.47
C GLU A 35 -43.23 -20.57 -13.37
N GLN A 36 -43.05 -20.55 -14.69
CA GLN A 36 -44.11 -20.18 -15.64
C GLN A 36 -44.57 -21.36 -16.49
N ARG A 37 -43.65 -22.05 -17.17
CA ARG A 37 -44.00 -23.05 -18.18
C ARG A 37 -44.49 -24.36 -17.57
N LEU A 38 -43.73 -24.93 -16.64
CA LEU A 38 -44.04 -26.24 -16.06
C LEU A 38 -45.32 -26.24 -15.21
N PRO A 39 -45.62 -25.22 -14.37
CA PRO A 39 -46.87 -25.17 -13.62
C PRO A 39 -48.10 -25.07 -14.53
N ALA A 40 -48.00 -24.33 -15.65
CA ALA A 40 -49.08 -24.27 -16.64
C ALA A 40 -49.35 -25.65 -17.28
N LEU A 41 -48.28 -26.38 -17.63
CA LEU A 41 -48.38 -27.74 -18.17
C LEU A 41 -48.98 -28.73 -17.16
N ILE A 42 -48.53 -28.68 -15.90
CA ILE A 42 -49.06 -29.51 -14.81
C ILE A 42 -50.54 -29.20 -14.58
N ASN A 43 -50.93 -27.93 -14.54
CA ASN A 43 -52.33 -27.55 -14.36
C ASN A 43 -53.22 -28.04 -15.50
N SER A 44 -52.75 -27.98 -16.75
CA SER A 44 -53.46 -28.54 -17.91
C SER A 44 -53.62 -30.06 -17.81
N ALA A 45 -52.52 -30.78 -17.56
CA ALA A 45 -52.53 -32.23 -17.43
C ALA A 45 -53.41 -32.69 -16.25
N LYS A 46 -53.40 -31.94 -15.15
CA LYS A 46 -54.24 -32.18 -13.97
C LYS A 46 -55.72 -31.96 -14.27
N ALA A 47 -56.06 -30.91 -15.01
CA ALA A 47 -57.45 -30.66 -15.44
C ALA A 47 -57.97 -31.79 -16.35
N GLU A 48 -57.14 -32.27 -17.29
CA GLU A 48 -57.48 -33.40 -18.16
C GLU A 48 -57.67 -34.71 -17.40
N ALA A 49 -56.76 -35.01 -16.45
CA ALA A 49 -56.88 -36.18 -15.59
C ALA A 49 -58.15 -36.12 -14.71
N THR A 50 -58.46 -34.94 -14.17
CA THR A 50 -59.68 -34.71 -13.37
C THR A 50 -60.94 -34.93 -14.21
N LEU A 51 -60.96 -34.43 -15.44
CA LEU A 51 -62.06 -34.65 -16.38
C LEU A 51 -62.24 -36.15 -16.71
N ALA A 52 -61.15 -36.85 -17.00
CA ALA A 52 -61.17 -38.28 -17.27
C ALA A 52 -61.67 -39.08 -16.06
N ASP A 53 -61.27 -38.71 -14.84
CA ASP A 53 -61.73 -39.34 -13.59
C ASP A 53 -63.23 -39.12 -13.34
N MET A 54 -63.73 -37.91 -13.60
CA MET A 54 -65.16 -37.62 -13.51
C MET A 54 -65.97 -38.43 -14.53
N GLU A 55 -65.48 -38.53 -15.76
CA GLU A 55 -66.16 -39.28 -16.81
C GLU A 55 -66.14 -40.78 -16.53
N LEU A 56 -65.02 -41.34 -16.06
CA LEU A 56 -64.96 -42.73 -15.61
C LEU A 56 -65.97 -43.00 -14.48
N THR A 57 -66.12 -42.06 -13.54
CA THR A 57 -67.11 -42.17 -12.46
C THR A 57 -68.55 -42.15 -13.00
N ARG A 58 -68.82 -41.37 -14.05
CA ARG A 58 -70.13 -41.32 -14.73
C ARG A 58 -70.41 -42.62 -15.48
N VAL A 59 -69.45 -43.08 -16.30
CA VAL A 59 -69.51 -44.30 -17.10
C VAL A 59 -69.70 -45.53 -16.22
N THR A 60 -68.95 -45.65 -15.13
CA THR A 60 -69.09 -46.77 -14.18
C THR A 60 -70.49 -46.87 -13.55
N LYS A 61 -71.14 -45.74 -13.22
CA LYS A 61 -72.54 -45.72 -12.76
C LYS A 61 -73.51 -46.19 -13.85
N LEU A 62 -73.30 -45.79 -15.11
CA LEU A 62 -74.14 -46.20 -16.23
C LEU A 62 -73.99 -47.69 -16.57
N VAL A 63 -72.79 -48.28 -16.43
CA VAL A 63 -72.58 -49.73 -16.56
C VAL A 63 -73.41 -50.50 -15.53
N GLN A 64 -73.44 -50.03 -14.27
CA GLN A 64 -74.24 -50.67 -13.20
C GLN A 64 -75.75 -50.63 -13.51
N GLN A 65 -76.19 -49.65 -14.29
CA GLN A 65 -77.57 -49.51 -14.77
C GLN A 65 -77.83 -50.24 -16.09
N ASN A 66 -76.86 -51.02 -16.61
CA ASN A 66 -76.89 -51.68 -17.92
C ASN A 66 -77.16 -50.72 -19.10
N ALA A 67 -76.82 -49.43 -18.96
CA ALA A 67 -77.12 -48.40 -19.95
C ALA A 67 -76.04 -48.24 -21.03
N ILE A 68 -74.84 -48.81 -20.83
CA ILE A 68 -73.69 -48.72 -21.75
C ILE A 68 -72.88 -50.03 -21.80
N SER A 69 -72.02 -50.17 -22.81
CA SER A 69 -71.22 -51.39 -23.03
C SER A 69 -69.98 -51.47 -22.11
N ARG A 70 -69.48 -52.69 -21.86
CA ARG A 70 -68.20 -52.89 -21.14
C ARG A 70 -67.00 -52.30 -21.90
N SER A 71 -67.05 -52.30 -23.22
CA SER A 71 -65.99 -51.72 -24.06
C SER A 71 -65.84 -50.22 -23.82
N GLU A 72 -66.93 -49.48 -23.65
CA GLU A 72 -66.91 -48.05 -23.29
C GLU A 72 -66.33 -47.79 -21.88
N ALA A 73 -66.56 -48.71 -20.95
CA ALA A 73 -65.94 -48.62 -19.62
C ALA A 73 -64.43 -48.82 -19.67
N ASP A 74 -63.96 -49.76 -20.49
CA ASP A 74 -62.53 -50.04 -20.63
C ASP A 74 -61.80 -48.92 -21.39
N THR A 75 -62.45 -48.26 -22.35
CA THR A 75 -61.89 -47.05 -22.99
C THR A 75 -61.78 -45.89 -22.00
N ALA A 76 -62.80 -45.65 -21.16
CA ALA A 76 -62.75 -44.64 -20.11
C ALA A 76 -61.63 -44.92 -19.08
N ARG A 77 -61.45 -46.18 -18.67
CA ARG A 77 -60.34 -46.59 -17.79
C ARG A 77 -58.98 -46.34 -18.42
N THR A 78 -58.83 -46.70 -19.69
CA THR A 78 -57.60 -46.46 -20.45
C THR A 78 -57.31 -44.96 -20.56
N ARG A 79 -58.34 -44.13 -20.73
CA ARG A 79 -58.20 -42.67 -20.76
C ARG A 79 -57.73 -42.09 -19.43
N VAL A 80 -58.23 -42.59 -18.30
CA VAL A 80 -57.72 -42.22 -16.97
C VAL A 80 -56.26 -42.62 -16.81
N SER A 81 -55.91 -43.86 -17.18
CA SER A 81 -54.52 -44.33 -17.08
C SER A 81 -53.56 -43.46 -17.91
N THR A 82 -53.94 -43.08 -19.13
CA THR A 82 -53.09 -42.27 -20.02
C THR A 82 -52.97 -40.82 -19.54
N THR A 83 -54.06 -40.20 -19.09
CA THR A 83 -54.03 -38.83 -18.56
C THR A 83 -53.27 -38.72 -17.23
N ARG A 84 -53.41 -39.71 -16.32
CA ARG A 84 -52.60 -39.78 -15.09
C ARG A 84 -51.12 -40.00 -15.38
N ALA A 85 -50.78 -40.85 -16.35
CA ALA A 85 -49.40 -41.01 -16.79
C ALA A 85 -48.84 -39.68 -17.35
N SER A 86 -49.63 -38.93 -18.13
CA SER A 86 -49.23 -37.62 -18.64
C SER A 86 -48.99 -36.60 -17.52
N LEU A 87 -49.82 -36.60 -16.47
CA LEU A 87 -49.61 -35.75 -15.29
C LEU A 87 -48.33 -36.13 -14.55
N ALA A 88 -48.09 -37.42 -14.32
CA ALA A 88 -46.88 -37.91 -13.67
C ALA A 88 -45.61 -37.53 -14.45
N THR A 89 -45.65 -37.58 -15.79
CA THR A 89 -44.54 -37.09 -16.63
C THR A 89 -44.30 -35.60 -16.44
N ALA A 90 -45.35 -34.77 -16.44
CA ALA A 90 -45.20 -33.33 -16.24
C ALA A 90 -44.65 -32.97 -14.84
N GLU A 91 -45.03 -33.74 -13.80
CA GLU A 91 -44.47 -33.61 -12.45
C GLU A 91 -43.00 -34.05 -12.39
N ALA A 92 -42.63 -35.11 -13.11
CA ALA A 92 -41.25 -35.57 -13.23
C ALA A 92 -40.36 -34.55 -13.96
N ASP A 93 -40.87 -33.93 -15.04
CA ASP A 93 -40.18 -32.86 -15.75
C ASP A 93 -39.90 -31.65 -14.84
N LEU A 94 -40.83 -31.32 -13.94
CA LEU A 94 -40.63 -30.29 -12.93
C LEU A 94 -39.54 -30.66 -11.93
N ALA A 95 -39.56 -31.87 -11.40
CA ALA A 95 -38.51 -32.34 -10.48
C ALA A 95 -37.13 -32.34 -11.16
N GLN A 96 -37.06 -32.73 -12.44
CA GLN A 96 -35.83 -32.68 -13.21
C GLN A 96 -35.35 -31.24 -13.43
N ALA A 97 -36.25 -30.31 -13.78
CA ALA A 97 -35.90 -28.91 -13.95
C ALA A 97 -35.41 -28.27 -12.65
N GLN A 98 -36.01 -28.63 -11.50
CA GLN A 98 -35.55 -28.20 -10.17
C GLN A 98 -34.16 -28.75 -9.83
N ALA A 99 -33.86 -30.02 -10.17
CA ALA A 99 -32.51 -30.56 -10.02
C ALA A 99 -31.50 -29.83 -10.92
N GLN A 100 -31.89 -29.54 -12.17
CA GLN A 100 -31.07 -28.75 -13.10
C GLN A 100 -30.84 -27.33 -12.58
N GLN A 101 -31.81 -26.74 -11.89
CA GLN A 101 -31.67 -25.43 -11.27
C GLN A 101 -30.56 -25.41 -10.23
N LEU A 102 -30.52 -26.40 -9.34
CA LEU A 102 -29.45 -26.53 -8.34
C LEU A 102 -28.08 -26.70 -8.99
N ALA A 103 -27.99 -27.45 -10.09
CA ALA A 103 -26.76 -27.60 -10.86
C ALA A 103 -26.30 -26.28 -11.50
N LEU A 104 -27.24 -25.49 -12.04
CA LEU A 104 -26.95 -24.17 -12.61
C LEU A 104 -26.56 -23.16 -11.54
N GLU A 105 -27.15 -23.22 -10.35
CA GLU A 105 -26.75 -22.40 -9.20
C GLU A 105 -25.33 -22.73 -8.74
N ALA A 106 -24.97 -24.02 -8.68
CA ALA A 106 -23.60 -24.44 -8.42
C ALA A 106 -22.61 -23.96 -9.51
N GLN A 107 -23.04 -23.97 -10.78
CA GLN A 107 -22.24 -23.46 -11.90
C GLN A 107 -22.00 -21.95 -11.79
N VAL A 108 -23.01 -21.17 -11.39
CA VAL A 108 -22.86 -19.73 -11.12
C VAL A 108 -21.86 -19.50 -10.00
N ALA A 109 -22.00 -20.21 -8.87
CA ALA A 109 -21.06 -20.10 -7.75
C ALA A 109 -19.61 -20.45 -8.16
N GLN A 110 -19.43 -21.47 -9.00
CA GLN A 110 -18.12 -21.82 -9.56
C GLN A 110 -17.54 -20.69 -10.42
N SER A 111 -18.33 -20.11 -11.31
CA SER A 111 -17.89 -18.97 -12.15
C SER A 111 -17.57 -17.74 -11.31
N GLU A 112 -18.33 -17.45 -10.26
CA GLU A 112 -18.07 -16.36 -9.32
C GLU A 112 -16.75 -16.55 -8.57
N HIS A 113 -16.41 -17.79 -8.18
CA HIS A 113 -15.10 -18.09 -7.58
C HIS A 113 -13.95 -17.83 -8.56
N ARG A 114 -14.08 -18.22 -9.83
CA ARG A 114 -13.07 -17.92 -10.87
C ARG A 114 -12.91 -16.42 -11.07
N LEU A 115 -14.02 -15.67 -11.06
CA LEU A 115 -13.98 -14.21 -11.13
C LEU A 115 -13.26 -13.60 -9.93
N SER A 116 -13.54 -14.09 -8.72
CA SER A 116 -12.87 -13.63 -7.49
C SER A 116 -11.36 -13.89 -7.54
N GLU A 117 -10.94 -15.05 -8.05
CA GLU A 117 -9.54 -15.41 -8.27
C GLU A 117 -8.88 -14.48 -9.30
N ALA A 118 -9.49 -14.28 -10.47
CA ALA A 118 -8.98 -13.36 -11.48
C ALA A 118 -8.84 -11.92 -10.93
N LYS A 119 -9.84 -11.44 -10.17
CA LYS A 119 -9.79 -10.13 -9.51
C LYS A 119 -8.68 -10.05 -8.45
N ARG A 120 -8.42 -11.14 -7.72
CA ARG A 120 -7.32 -11.20 -6.75
C ARG A 120 -5.97 -11.13 -7.46
N ASN A 121 -5.80 -11.85 -8.56
CA ASN A 121 -4.57 -11.83 -9.34
C ASN A 121 -4.31 -10.44 -9.92
N LEU A 122 -5.34 -9.77 -10.44
CA LEU A 122 -5.24 -8.37 -10.88
C LEU A 122 -4.82 -7.41 -9.74
N ARG A 123 -5.38 -7.56 -8.53
CA ARG A 123 -4.94 -6.75 -7.38
C ARG A 123 -3.47 -7.02 -7.00
N ASN A 124 -3.02 -8.27 -7.12
CA ASN A 124 -1.65 -8.65 -6.82
C ASN A 124 -0.63 -8.13 -7.86
N ALA A 125 -1.08 -7.67 -9.03
CA ALA A 125 -0.23 -7.02 -10.03
C ALA A 125 0.40 -5.71 -9.51
N ILE A 126 -0.24 -5.08 -8.51
CA ILE A 126 0.27 -3.88 -7.85
C ILE A 126 0.84 -4.28 -6.49
N LEU A 127 2.16 -4.21 -6.37
CA LEU A 127 2.85 -4.53 -5.12
C LEU A 127 2.89 -3.29 -4.22
N HIS A 128 2.27 -3.40 -3.05
CA HIS A 128 2.30 -2.40 -1.99
C HIS A 128 3.17 -2.87 -0.82
N SER A 129 3.77 -1.92 -0.10
CA SER A 129 4.41 -2.24 1.17
C SER A 129 3.35 -2.56 2.21
N PRO A 130 3.48 -3.64 2.99
CA PRO A 130 2.58 -3.91 4.10
C PRO A 130 2.79 -2.95 5.29
N PHE A 131 3.94 -2.26 5.36
CA PHE A 131 4.27 -1.32 6.42
C PHE A 131 5.07 -0.10 5.91
N PRO A 132 5.03 1.05 6.60
CA PRO A 132 5.92 2.16 6.31
C PRO A 132 7.37 1.75 6.63
N GLY A 133 8.29 2.03 5.71
CA GLY A 133 9.68 1.63 5.86
C GLY A 133 10.55 2.23 4.77
N GLN A 134 11.85 2.00 4.89
CA GLN A 134 12.84 2.44 3.91
C GLN A 134 13.19 1.28 2.98
N VAL A 135 13.27 1.56 1.68
CA VAL A 135 13.77 0.58 0.71
C VAL A 135 15.27 0.39 0.95
N SER A 136 15.64 -0.82 1.36
CA SER A 136 17.05 -1.20 1.57
C SER A 136 17.70 -1.69 0.29
N GLU A 137 16.96 -2.42 -0.54
CA GLU A 137 17.50 -3.04 -1.75
C GLU A 137 16.41 -3.18 -2.81
N VAL A 138 16.79 -3.00 -4.07
CA VAL A 138 15.93 -3.21 -5.24
C VAL A 138 16.56 -4.32 -6.07
N HIS A 139 15.84 -5.44 -6.21
CA HIS A 139 16.33 -6.66 -6.87
C HIS A 139 16.04 -6.67 -8.38
N VAL A 140 15.09 -5.86 -8.84
CA VAL A 140 14.62 -5.88 -10.23
C VAL A 140 14.54 -4.49 -10.83
N VAL A 141 14.76 -4.41 -12.14
CA VAL A 141 14.68 -3.18 -12.93
C VAL A 141 13.42 -3.23 -13.81
N PRO A 142 12.72 -2.10 -14.04
CA PRO A 142 11.58 -2.05 -14.96
C PRO A 142 11.89 -2.65 -16.34
N GLY A 143 10.94 -3.42 -16.87
CA GLY A 143 11.11 -4.20 -18.12
C GLY A 143 11.65 -5.62 -17.92
N THR A 144 12.05 -5.98 -16.69
CA THR A 144 12.43 -7.36 -16.36
C THR A 144 11.20 -8.24 -16.22
N TYR A 145 11.26 -9.45 -16.79
CA TYR A 145 10.26 -10.50 -16.53
C TYR A 145 10.53 -11.15 -15.17
N VAL A 146 9.50 -11.27 -14.34
CA VAL A 146 9.58 -11.84 -12.98
C VAL A 146 8.55 -12.95 -12.81
N LYS A 147 8.84 -13.92 -11.95
CA LYS A 147 7.93 -15.02 -11.58
C LYS A 147 7.40 -14.83 -10.16
N GLU A 148 6.33 -15.55 -9.85
CA GLU A 148 5.81 -15.60 -8.47
C GLU A 148 6.89 -16.11 -7.51
N GLY A 149 7.10 -15.35 -6.44
CA GLY A 149 8.12 -15.65 -5.42
C GLY A 149 9.46 -14.95 -5.63
N ASP A 150 9.71 -14.34 -6.78
CA ASP A 150 10.94 -13.59 -7.01
C ASP A 150 10.99 -12.34 -6.10
N PRO A 151 12.11 -12.07 -5.42
CA PRO A 151 12.25 -10.86 -4.61
C PRO A 151 12.31 -9.64 -5.54
N ILE A 152 11.50 -8.61 -5.23
CA ILE A 152 11.43 -7.37 -6.03
C ILE A 152 12.12 -6.22 -5.28
N VAL A 153 11.75 -6.01 -4.02
CA VAL A 153 12.25 -4.92 -3.17
C VAL A 153 12.36 -5.43 -1.74
N THR A 154 13.48 -5.14 -1.07
CA THR A 154 13.63 -5.32 0.37
C THR A 154 13.27 -4.02 1.08
N VAL A 155 12.27 -4.05 1.95
CA VAL A 155 11.84 -2.89 2.75
C VAL A 155 12.17 -3.16 4.22
N GLN A 156 12.89 -2.24 4.84
CA GLN A 156 13.22 -2.29 6.26
C GLN A 156 12.32 -1.34 7.04
N MET A 157 11.74 -1.83 8.13
CA MET A 157 11.06 -0.99 9.10
C MET A 157 12.12 -0.23 9.88
N MET A 158 12.05 1.10 9.83
CA MET A 158 13.04 1.97 10.47
C MET A 158 12.56 2.52 11.80
N ASP A 159 11.28 2.35 12.15
CA ASP A 159 10.71 2.78 13.42
C ASP A 159 9.63 1.78 13.87
N PRO A 160 9.72 1.18 15.07
CA PRO A 160 10.81 1.29 16.05
C PRO A 160 12.06 0.49 15.65
N MET A 161 13.23 0.92 16.12
CA MET A 161 14.50 0.20 15.98
C MET A 161 14.76 -0.69 17.20
N SER A 162 15.38 -1.86 16.97
CA SER A 162 15.90 -2.70 18.06
C SER A 162 17.37 -2.41 18.30
N ILE A 163 17.75 -2.19 19.56
CA ILE A 163 19.15 -2.08 19.98
C ILE A 163 19.45 -3.25 20.90
N GLU A 164 20.42 -4.06 20.50
CA GLU A 164 20.87 -5.23 21.26
C GLU A 164 22.21 -4.94 21.90
N PHE A 165 22.32 -5.22 23.19
CA PHE A 165 23.57 -5.08 23.92
C PHE A 165 23.73 -6.20 24.95
N GLU A 166 24.97 -6.55 25.21
CA GLU A 166 25.33 -7.64 26.11
C GLU A 166 25.59 -7.13 27.53
N VAL A 167 25.05 -7.83 28.53
CA VAL A 167 25.25 -7.51 29.95
C VAL A 167 25.69 -8.73 30.75
N THR A 168 26.26 -8.48 31.93
CA THR A 168 26.63 -9.54 32.86
C THR A 168 25.40 -10.23 33.46
N SER A 169 25.56 -11.46 33.96
CA SER A 169 24.47 -12.19 34.66
C SER A 169 23.91 -11.43 35.87
N ARG A 170 24.71 -10.58 36.52
CA ARG A 170 24.26 -9.77 37.65
C ARG A 170 23.32 -8.66 37.18
N ASP A 171 23.66 -8.01 36.08
CA ASP A 171 22.90 -6.89 35.55
C ASP A 171 21.67 -7.35 34.76
N SER A 172 21.73 -8.49 34.06
CA SER A 172 20.56 -9.05 33.36
C SER A 172 19.38 -9.32 34.29
N ARG A 173 19.64 -9.69 35.56
CA ARG A 173 18.60 -9.92 36.58
C ARG A 173 17.97 -8.64 37.13
N ARG A 174 18.59 -7.48 36.88
CA ARG A 174 18.08 -6.18 37.33
C ARG A 174 17.06 -5.61 36.36
N TYR A 175 17.25 -5.84 35.07
CA TYR A 175 16.34 -5.36 34.03
C TYR A 175 15.11 -6.24 33.95
N ARG A 176 13.95 -5.59 33.89
CA ARG A 176 12.66 -6.20 33.63
C ARG A 176 12.13 -5.69 32.32
N ARG A 177 11.29 -6.51 31.69
CA ARG A 177 10.56 -6.09 30.51
C ARG A 177 9.73 -4.85 30.83
N GLY A 178 9.92 -3.80 30.04
CA GLY A 178 9.29 -2.49 30.21
C GLY A 178 10.11 -1.44 30.94
N ASP A 179 11.29 -1.78 31.45
CA ASP A 179 12.20 -0.78 32.01
C ASP A 179 12.68 0.19 30.91
N MET A 180 12.95 1.44 31.28
CA MET A 180 13.43 2.47 30.37
C MET A 180 14.92 2.73 30.59
N LEU A 181 15.71 2.66 29.53
CA LEU A 181 17.14 2.97 29.52
C LEU A 181 17.43 4.14 28.58
N SER A 182 18.34 5.03 28.98
CA SER A 182 18.83 6.08 28.08
C SER A 182 19.77 5.49 27.06
N VAL A 183 19.49 5.76 25.78
CA VAL A 183 20.33 5.37 24.66
C VAL A 183 20.93 6.63 24.06
N ARG A 184 22.25 6.77 24.11
CA ARG A 184 22.97 7.85 23.44
C ARG A 184 23.41 7.41 22.06
N VAL A 185 23.02 8.17 21.05
CA VAL A 185 23.33 7.92 19.64
C VAL A 185 24.03 9.15 19.08
N THR A 186 25.02 8.92 18.24
CA THR A 186 25.70 10.01 17.53
C THR A 186 24.96 10.22 16.22
N ASP A 187 24.39 11.40 16.02
CA ASP A 187 23.70 11.72 14.78
C ASP A 187 24.68 11.92 13.61
N GLY A 188 24.14 12.08 12.41
CA GLY A 188 24.96 12.27 11.21
C GLY A 188 25.91 13.46 11.29
N ASN A 189 25.59 14.49 12.10
CA ASN A 189 26.38 15.71 12.25
C ASN A 189 27.44 15.60 13.35
N GLY A 190 27.50 14.46 14.05
CA GLY A 190 28.40 14.23 15.17
C GLY A 190 27.88 14.72 16.51
N GLU A 191 26.62 15.16 16.60
CA GLU A 191 25.99 15.55 17.85
C GLU A 191 25.45 14.32 18.58
N ILE A 192 25.66 14.27 19.90
CA ILE A 192 25.17 13.16 20.72
C ILE A 192 23.73 13.47 21.11
N ARG A 193 22.78 12.66 20.65
CA ARG A 193 21.38 12.71 21.07
C ARG A 193 21.09 11.60 22.06
N SER A 194 20.27 11.92 23.05
CA SER A 194 19.76 10.93 24.01
C SER A 194 18.34 10.56 23.62
N LEU A 195 18.11 9.26 23.43
CA LEU A 195 16.82 8.65 23.18
C LEU A 195 16.41 7.81 24.40
N SER A 196 15.12 7.51 24.50
CA SER A 196 14.61 6.56 25.50
C SER A 196 14.32 5.22 24.84
N GLY A 197 14.93 4.15 25.37
CA GLY A 197 14.74 2.78 24.91
C GLY A 197 14.02 1.94 25.95
N MET A 198 12.97 1.23 25.54
CA MET A 198 12.21 0.33 26.39
C MET A 198 12.76 -1.10 26.29
N VAL A 199 13.04 -1.75 27.41
CA VAL A 199 13.45 -3.17 27.45
C VAL A 199 12.32 -4.04 26.93
N ASN A 200 12.49 -4.62 25.74
CA ASN A 200 11.52 -5.53 25.14
C ASN A 200 11.78 -6.98 25.56
N HIS A 201 13.04 -7.40 25.54
CA HIS A 201 13.45 -8.75 25.86
C HIS A 201 14.80 -8.79 26.59
N VAL A 202 14.93 -9.77 27.49
CA VAL A 202 16.19 -10.14 28.13
C VAL A 202 16.32 -11.64 27.93
N ASP A 203 17.38 -12.07 27.24
CA ASP A 203 17.58 -13.48 26.94
C ASP A 203 17.66 -14.31 28.23
N SER A 204 17.06 -15.49 28.22
CA SER A 204 17.13 -16.42 29.36
C SER A 204 18.38 -17.29 29.35
N VAL A 205 19.05 -17.39 28.19
CA VAL A 205 20.24 -18.20 27.97
C VAL A 205 21.41 -17.26 27.71
N ALA A 206 22.52 -17.49 28.39
CA ALA A 206 23.74 -16.72 28.15
C ALA A 206 24.40 -17.15 26.84
N ASP A 207 25.02 -16.20 26.14
CA ASP A 207 25.94 -16.52 25.07
C ASP A 207 27.12 -17.33 25.65
N PRO A 208 27.40 -18.55 25.15
CA PRO A 208 28.42 -19.42 25.73
C PRO A 208 29.86 -18.89 25.54
N ALA A 209 30.12 -18.07 24.51
CA ALA A 209 31.43 -17.50 24.25
C ALA A 209 31.70 -16.30 25.16
N ALA A 210 30.75 -15.39 25.29
CA ALA A 210 30.91 -14.15 26.07
C ALA A 210 30.48 -14.28 27.54
N ARG A 211 29.69 -15.32 27.89
CA ARG A 211 29.03 -15.50 29.20
C ARG A 211 28.17 -14.30 29.62
N THR A 212 27.67 -13.58 28.63
CA THR A 212 26.78 -12.42 28.76
C THR A 212 25.36 -12.82 28.38
N PHE A 213 24.41 -11.98 28.76
CA PHE A 213 23.01 -12.08 28.35
C PHE A 213 22.70 -10.90 27.43
N THR A 214 22.02 -11.15 26.32
CA THR A 214 21.60 -10.10 25.40
C THR A 214 20.32 -9.45 25.93
N VAL A 215 20.30 -8.12 25.93
CA VAL A 215 19.13 -7.30 26.24
C VAL A 215 18.76 -6.54 24.97
N SER A 216 17.50 -6.67 24.54
CA SER A 216 16.95 -5.97 23.37
C SER A 216 16.07 -4.81 23.82
N LEU A 217 16.43 -3.61 23.38
CA LEU A 217 15.65 -2.38 23.57
C LEU A 217 14.89 -2.06 22.31
N HIS A 218 13.63 -1.63 22.44
CA HIS A 218 12.94 -0.92 21.37
C HIS A 218 13.12 0.57 21.58
N VAL A 219 13.63 1.25 20.57
CA VAL A 219 13.85 2.69 20.55
C VAL A 219 13.05 3.27 19.41
N ARG A 220 12.29 4.32 19.70
CA ARG A 220 11.65 5.10 18.66
C ARG A 220 12.74 5.78 17.83
N ASN A 221 12.72 5.55 16.53
CA ASN A 221 13.64 6.23 15.63
C ASN A 221 12.99 7.54 15.22
N GLU A 222 13.69 8.66 15.38
CA GLU A 222 13.19 9.96 14.96
C GLU A 222 13.91 10.40 13.68
N PHE A 223 13.29 11.28 12.91
CA PHE A 223 13.98 11.93 11.80
C PHE A 223 14.93 12.98 12.35
N ASP A 224 16.13 13.05 11.78
CA ASP A 224 17.04 14.17 12.00
C ASP A 224 16.44 15.43 11.36
N ASP A 225 15.63 16.16 12.14
CA ASP A 225 15.13 17.46 11.73
C ASP A 225 16.29 18.45 11.79
N VAL A 226 16.81 18.79 10.61
CA VAL A 226 17.89 19.75 10.48
C VAL A 226 17.35 21.10 10.89
N ARG A 227 17.69 21.54 12.10
CA ARG A 227 17.49 22.93 12.49
C ARG A 227 18.19 23.79 11.46
N VAL A 228 17.41 24.60 10.73
CA VAL A 228 17.97 25.62 9.84
C VAL A 228 18.91 26.45 10.72
N PRO A 229 20.22 26.52 10.42
CA PRO A 229 21.11 27.37 11.18
C PRO A 229 20.50 28.77 11.12
N ALA A 230 20.23 29.37 12.29
CA ALA A 230 19.58 30.67 12.40
C ALA A 230 20.28 31.63 11.44
N SER A 231 19.65 31.89 10.30
CA SER A 231 20.25 32.74 9.28
C SER A 231 20.19 34.15 9.82
N GLU A 232 21.35 34.81 9.96
CA GLU A 232 21.40 36.24 10.27
C GLU A 232 20.68 37.06 9.19
N SER A 233 20.44 36.50 7.99
CA SER A 233 19.63 37.10 6.92
C SER A 233 18.21 36.55 6.89
N ASN A 234 17.23 37.46 6.83
CA ASN A 234 15.80 37.20 6.69
C ASN A 234 15.41 36.71 5.26
N GLU A 235 16.36 36.12 4.52
CA GLU A 235 16.16 35.68 3.15
C GLU A 235 15.57 34.26 3.11
N PRO A 236 14.56 34.00 2.27
CA PRO A 236 14.00 32.66 2.13
C PRO A 236 15.02 31.69 1.52
N ILE A 237 15.24 30.56 2.19
CA ILE A 237 16.13 29.49 1.74
C ILE A 237 15.31 28.47 0.93
N ALA A 238 15.76 28.17 -0.29
CA ALA A 238 15.17 27.10 -1.11
C ALA A 238 15.68 25.73 -0.63
N TRP A 239 14.91 24.68 -0.85
CA TRP A 239 15.25 23.30 -0.50
C TRP A 239 15.38 22.46 -1.78
N THR A 240 16.31 21.51 -1.79
CA THR A 240 16.47 20.51 -2.86
C THR A 240 16.44 19.11 -2.26
N GLU A 241 15.86 18.12 -2.92
CA GLU A 241 15.86 16.74 -2.42
C GLU A 241 17.24 16.09 -2.58
N GLN A 242 17.91 16.35 -3.70
CA GLN A 242 19.21 15.76 -4.03
C GLN A 242 20.09 16.72 -4.83
N ILE A 243 21.34 16.29 -5.04
CA ILE A 243 22.29 16.90 -5.98
C ILE A 243 22.82 15.80 -6.90
N ALA A 244 23.08 16.16 -8.16
CA ALA A 244 23.55 15.24 -9.18
C ALA A 244 24.78 15.80 -9.91
N PRO A 245 25.63 14.95 -10.52
CA PRO A 245 26.64 15.42 -11.46
C PRO A 245 26.03 16.24 -12.58
N LEU A 246 26.74 17.26 -13.02
CA LEU A 246 26.34 18.07 -14.17
C LEU A 246 26.37 17.27 -15.47
N ASN A 247 27.27 16.29 -15.61
CA ASN A 247 27.29 15.39 -16.76
C ASN A 247 27.28 13.91 -16.32
N ILE A 248 26.21 13.21 -16.67
CA ILE A 248 26.08 11.76 -16.48
C ILE A 248 26.09 10.99 -17.80
N GLY A 249 26.27 11.67 -18.94
CA GLY A 249 26.37 11.06 -20.27
C GLY A 249 27.39 9.92 -20.38
N PRO A 250 28.62 10.09 -19.87
CA PRO A 250 29.62 9.02 -19.87
C PRO A 250 29.16 7.74 -19.14
N ILE A 251 28.28 7.87 -18.14
CA ILE A 251 27.76 6.74 -17.36
C ILE A 251 26.62 6.03 -18.11
N ILE A 252 25.80 6.77 -18.84
CA ILE A 252 24.54 6.29 -19.42
C ILE A 252 24.69 5.88 -20.87
N THR A 253 25.26 6.75 -21.69
CA THR A 253 25.34 6.61 -23.15
C THR A 253 26.76 6.30 -23.64
N ASN A 254 27.75 6.31 -22.74
CA ASN A 254 29.18 6.17 -23.06
C ASN A 254 29.63 7.17 -24.14
N ASP A 255 28.97 8.33 -24.21
CA ASP A 255 29.31 9.43 -25.09
C ASP A 255 29.54 10.72 -24.29
N GLN A 256 29.98 11.77 -24.97
CA GLN A 256 30.26 13.06 -24.34
C GLN A 256 29.06 14.01 -24.35
N ARG A 257 27.85 13.53 -24.62
CA ARG A 257 26.66 14.40 -24.57
C ARG A 257 26.38 14.78 -23.12
N LEU A 258 26.12 16.07 -22.90
CA LEU A 258 25.77 16.59 -21.58
C LEU A 258 24.33 16.19 -21.25
N LEU A 259 24.19 15.10 -20.50
CA LEU A 259 22.90 14.61 -20.01
C LEU A 259 22.68 15.06 -18.57
N VAL A 260 21.48 15.57 -18.28
CA VAL A 260 21.02 15.92 -16.93
C VAL A 260 19.64 15.35 -16.66
N GLU A 261 19.32 15.13 -15.38
CA GLU A 261 17.97 14.77 -14.96
C GLU A 261 16.98 15.90 -15.28
N ILE A 262 15.81 15.55 -15.83
CA ILE A 262 14.79 16.53 -16.23
C ILE A 262 14.31 17.39 -15.05
N ASP A 263 14.24 16.81 -13.84
CA ASP A 263 13.79 17.50 -12.64
C ASP A 263 14.80 18.54 -12.12
N SER A 264 16.04 18.51 -12.62
CA SER A 264 17.06 19.53 -12.36
C SER A 264 16.96 20.72 -13.32
N VAL A 265 16.17 20.61 -14.40
CA VAL A 265 15.95 21.67 -15.37
C VAL A 265 14.68 22.44 -15.02
N HIS A 266 14.85 23.73 -14.72
CA HIS A 266 13.77 24.62 -14.35
C HIS A 266 13.44 25.60 -15.47
N LYS A 267 12.15 25.96 -15.57
CA LYS A 267 11.66 26.95 -16.53
C LYS A 267 11.09 28.15 -15.80
N ILE A 268 11.65 29.34 -16.03
CA ILE A 268 11.20 30.62 -15.47
C ILE A 268 11.18 31.63 -16.62
N GLY A 269 10.06 32.33 -16.81
CA GLY A 269 9.96 33.38 -17.82
C GLY A 269 10.18 32.91 -19.27
N GLY A 270 10.04 31.60 -19.54
CA GLY A 270 10.25 31.01 -20.86
C GLY A 270 11.66 30.48 -21.12
N GLU A 271 12.63 30.76 -20.24
CA GLU A 271 14.00 30.26 -20.33
C GLU A 271 14.23 29.06 -19.42
N ASN A 272 15.07 28.12 -19.87
CA ASN A 272 15.46 26.96 -19.08
C ASN A 272 16.79 27.24 -18.37
N PHE A 273 16.94 26.76 -17.14
CA PHE A 273 18.17 26.91 -16.36
C PHE A 273 18.36 25.72 -15.41
N VAL A 274 19.59 25.53 -14.99
CA VAL A 274 20.00 24.62 -13.93
C VAL A 274 20.68 25.41 -12.82
N TRP A 275 20.60 24.93 -11.58
CA TRP A 275 21.31 25.54 -10.46
C TRP A 275 22.59 24.77 -10.20
N LYS A 276 23.73 25.36 -10.57
CA LYS A 276 25.06 24.82 -10.31
C LYS A 276 25.45 25.04 -8.86
N VAL A 277 25.96 24.02 -8.19
CA VAL A 277 26.52 24.11 -6.84
C VAL A 277 27.96 24.61 -6.92
N THR A 278 28.30 25.63 -6.14
CA THR A 278 29.63 26.29 -6.19
C THR A 278 30.54 25.94 -5.02
N ASN A 279 29.96 25.55 -3.87
CA ASN A 279 30.71 25.20 -2.66
C ASN A 279 30.94 23.68 -2.50
N ARG A 280 30.66 22.88 -3.54
CA ARG A 280 30.78 21.42 -3.52
C ARG A 280 31.04 20.89 -4.92
N GLN A 281 31.88 19.85 -5.01
CA GLN A 281 32.24 19.19 -6.27
C GLN A 281 32.09 17.68 -6.15
N TRP A 282 31.76 17.03 -7.26
CA TRP A 282 31.74 15.58 -7.40
C TRP A 282 33.09 14.98 -7.03
N GLY A 283 33.08 13.82 -6.36
CA GLY A 283 34.29 13.14 -5.87
C GLY A 283 34.86 13.72 -4.57
N THR A 284 34.31 14.81 -4.03
CA THR A 284 34.75 15.36 -2.74
C THR A 284 33.76 14.96 -1.63
N PRO A 285 34.20 14.25 -0.57
CA PRO A 285 33.33 13.89 0.54
C PRO A 285 32.77 15.16 1.20
N SER A 286 31.46 15.20 1.42
CA SER A 286 30.86 16.27 2.22
C SER A 286 30.83 15.90 3.69
N LEU A 287 31.17 16.86 4.54
CA LEU A 287 30.81 16.79 5.95
C LEU A 287 29.29 16.88 6.09
N ALA A 288 28.71 16.08 6.98
CA ALA A 288 27.27 16.03 7.22
C ALA A 288 26.68 17.35 7.73
N SER A 289 27.50 18.20 8.35
CA SER A 289 27.16 19.56 8.77
C SER A 289 27.03 20.56 7.61
N ASN A 290 27.56 20.24 6.42
CA ASN A 290 27.56 21.14 5.27
C ASN A 290 26.38 20.87 4.33
N ARG A 291 25.15 21.04 4.84
CA ARG A 291 23.89 20.84 4.09
C ARG A 291 23.41 22.09 3.35
N VAL A 292 24.02 23.25 3.64
CA VAL A 292 23.76 24.50 2.93
C VAL A 292 24.69 24.57 1.72
N LEU A 293 24.08 24.59 0.54
CA LEU A 293 24.74 24.75 -0.73
C LEU A 293 24.67 26.20 -1.16
N THR A 294 25.77 26.70 -1.70
CA THR A 294 25.77 27.93 -2.48
C THR A 294 25.56 27.56 -3.93
N VAL A 295 24.57 28.18 -4.57
CA VAL A 295 24.19 27.87 -5.95
C VAL A 295 24.25 29.08 -6.87
N GLU A 296 24.47 28.83 -8.15
CA GLU A 296 24.50 29.80 -9.23
C GLU A 296 23.52 29.37 -10.33
N LYS A 297 22.75 30.33 -10.86
CA LYS A 297 21.77 30.08 -11.93
C LYS A 297 22.49 30.05 -13.28
N VAL A 298 22.43 28.92 -13.98
CA VAL A 298 23.08 28.73 -15.29
C VAL A 298 22.02 28.50 -16.37
N PRO A 299 21.93 29.36 -17.41
CA PRO A 299 20.95 29.20 -18.49
C PRO A 299 21.33 28.06 -19.44
N VAL A 300 20.36 27.24 -19.83
CA VAL A 300 20.54 26.06 -20.69
C VAL A 300 19.46 25.95 -21.77
N ARG A 301 19.73 25.17 -22.82
CA ARG A 301 18.77 24.77 -23.86
C ARG A 301 18.65 23.26 -23.88
N ILE A 302 17.44 22.74 -24.02
CA ILE A 302 17.20 21.29 -24.17
C ILE A 302 17.34 20.94 -25.66
N THR A 303 18.18 19.95 -25.97
CA THR A 303 18.53 19.57 -27.35
C THR A 303 18.10 18.16 -27.74
N SER A 304 17.51 17.40 -26.82
CA SER A 304 16.95 16.07 -27.11
C SER A 304 15.54 15.89 -26.56
N ASP A 305 14.87 14.87 -27.06
CA ASP A 305 13.71 14.27 -26.38
C ASP A 305 14.13 13.64 -25.04
N ILE A 306 13.12 13.32 -24.22
CA ILE A 306 13.32 12.67 -22.92
C ILE A 306 13.83 11.24 -23.14
N ILE A 307 14.99 10.95 -22.55
CA ILE A 307 15.64 9.64 -22.55
C ILE A 307 15.30 8.93 -21.23
N PRO A 308 14.46 7.88 -21.23
CA PRO A 308 14.19 7.09 -20.04
C PRO A 308 15.36 6.14 -19.74
N PHE A 309 15.76 6.03 -18.48
CA PHE A 309 16.83 5.14 -18.02
C PHE A 309 16.43 4.44 -16.72
N LEU A 310 16.64 3.12 -16.66
CA LEU A 310 16.26 2.25 -15.54
C LEU A 310 14.80 2.47 -15.07
N GLY A 311 13.92 2.88 -15.99
CA GLY A 311 12.48 3.09 -15.82
C GLY A 311 12.03 4.22 -14.89
N LYS A 312 12.91 4.75 -14.03
CA LYS A 312 12.58 5.88 -13.13
C LYS A 312 13.26 7.18 -13.52
N TRP A 313 14.48 7.12 -14.05
CA TRP A 313 15.24 8.32 -14.35
C TRP A 313 14.93 8.81 -15.75
N LYS A 314 14.73 10.12 -15.88
CA LYS A 314 14.42 10.79 -17.14
C LYS A 314 15.48 11.82 -17.39
N PHE A 315 16.18 11.66 -18.50
CA PHE A 315 17.29 12.50 -18.87
C PHE A 315 16.99 13.30 -20.11
N VAL A 316 17.61 14.47 -20.21
CA VAL A 316 17.59 15.31 -21.40
C VAL A 316 19.00 15.75 -21.71
N ALA A 317 19.33 15.84 -23.00
CA ALA A 317 20.53 16.50 -23.45
C ALA A 317 20.33 18.02 -23.33
N ILE A 318 21.33 18.68 -22.77
CA ILE A 318 21.34 20.13 -22.63
C ILE A 318 22.59 20.74 -23.25
N GLU A 319 22.46 21.99 -23.67
CA GLU A 319 23.57 22.86 -24.07
C GLU A 319 23.53 24.14 -23.25
N PHE A 320 24.69 24.64 -22.81
CA PHE A 320 24.77 25.91 -22.11
C PHE A 320 24.47 27.07 -23.07
N ALA A 321 23.67 28.02 -22.61
CA ALA A 321 23.37 29.21 -23.41
C ALA A 321 24.55 30.21 -23.42
N ASP A 322 25.42 30.17 -22.39
CA ASP A 322 26.64 30.97 -22.30
C ASP A 322 27.89 30.08 -22.46
N PRO A 323 28.68 30.23 -23.53
CA PRO A 323 29.91 29.46 -23.75
C PRO A 323 31.09 29.88 -22.85
N ASN A 324 31.00 31.02 -22.12
CA ASN A 324 32.09 31.52 -21.27
C ASN A 324 31.94 31.15 -19.78
N SER A 325 30.88 30.44 -19.41
CA SER A 325 30.68 30.00 -18.02
C SER A 325 31.80 29.03 -17.60
N LYS A 326 32.45 29.30 -16.46
CA LYS A 326 33.47 28.39 -15.86
C LYS A 326 32.78 27.14 -15.35
N ILE A 327 32.66 26.13 -16.21
CA ILE A 327 31.98 24.87 -15.92
C ILE A 327 32.98 23.71 -16.09
N ASP A 328 33.07 22.89 -15.05
CA ASP A 328 33.77 21.62 -15.06
C ASP A 328 32.73 20.50 -15.21
N MET A 329 32.61 19.96 -16.42
CA MET A 329 31.57 18.98 -16.76
C MET A 329 31.68 17.68 -15.94
N ASP A 330 32.87 17.34 -15.45
CA ASP A 330 33.12 16.08 -14.73
C ASP A 330 33.04 16.26 -13.20
N ARG A 331 33.10 17.50 -12.70
CA ARG A 331 33.16 17.79 -11.26
C ARG A 331 32.04 18.66 -10.74
N ASP A 332 31.42 19.47 -11.57
CA ASP A 332 30.33 20.33 -11.12
C ASP A 332 29.09 19.51 -10.77
N LEU A 333 28.36 20.00 -9.77
CA LEU A 333 27.10 19.42 -9.32
C LEU A 333 25.96 20.38 -9.63
N ILE A 334 24.77 19.85 -9.83
CA ILE A 334 23.52 20.60 -9.95
C ILE A 334 22.52 20.15 -8.90
N THR A 335 21.61 21.04 -8.51
CA THR A 335 20.48 20.66 -7.66
C THR A 335 19.40 19.96 -8.49
N SER A 336 18.64 19.08 -7.84
CA SER A 336 17.37 18.62 -8.39
C SER A 336 16.28 19.68 -8.18
N ARG A 337 15.01 19.25 -8.23
CA ARG A 337 13.84 20.09 -8.02
C ARG A 337 13.96 20.90 -6.73
N LEU A 338 13.96 22.23 -6.89
CA LEU A 338 13.86 23.18 -5.80
C LEU A 338 12.40 23.39 -5.32
N PHE A 339 12.22 23.50 -4.01
CA PHE A 339 10.95 23.81 -3.36
C PHE A 339 11.14 24.65 -2.07
N PHE A 340 10.08 25.22 -1.52
CA PHE A 340 10.10 25.94 -0.25
C PHE A 340 9.24 25.20 0.78
N LYS A 341 9.75 24.99 2.00
CA LYS A 341 8.97 24.43 3.09
C LYS A 341 8.00 25.49 3.66
N PRO A 342 6.77 25.13 4.04
CA PRO A 342 5.89 26.03 4.78
C PRO A 342 6.56 26.46 6.08
N THR A 343 6.61 27.75 6.37
CA THR A 343 7.10 28.28 7.64
C THR A 343 6.10 27.94 8.74
N ALA A 344 6.29 26.79 9.40
CA ALA A 344 5.60 26.49 10.65
C ALA A 344 6.26 27.27 11.78
N SER A 345 5.86 28.53 11.98
CA SER A 345 6.15 29.27 13.21
C SER A 345 4.93 29.19 14.11
N PRO A 346 4.99 28.53 15.29
CA PRO A 346 3.86 28.46 16.22
C PRO A 346 3.51 29.79 16.90
N ASP A 347 4.36 30.81 16.83
CA ASP A 347 4.29 31.98 17.74
C ASP A 347 4.05 33.35 17.09
N THR A 348 3.83 33.43 15.78
CA THR A 348 3.41 34.71 15.18
C THR A 348 1.90 34.79 15.14
N LYS A 349 1.31 35.43 16.16
CA LYS A 349 -0.02 36.05 16.04
C LYS A 349 -0.03 36.86 14.75
N SER A 350 -0.83 36.41 13.79
CA SER A 350 -1.06 37.06 12.51
C SER A 350 -1.55 38.49 12.76
N SER A 351 -0.72 39.46 12.38
CA SER A 351 -1.15 40.85 12.23
C SER A 351 -1.99 40.95 10.93
N PRO A 352 -3.13 41.65 10.88
CA PRO A 352 -4.11 41.47 9.81
C PRO A 352 -3.77 42.11 8.45
N ASP A 353 -2.66 42.83 8.31
CA ASP A 353 -2.50 43.79 7.19
C ASP A 353 -1.59 43.38 6.03
N HIS A 354 -0.90 42.23 6.07
CA HIS A 354 -0.13 41.75 4.90
C HIS A 354 -0.21 40.23 4.73
N PRO A 355 -0.76 39.71 3.62
CA PRO A 355 -0.56 38.31 3.27
C PRO A 355 0.89 38.17 2.83
N GLU A 356 1.77 37.67 3.69
CA GLU A 356 3.10 37.24 3.30
C GLU A 356 2.94 36.11 2.27
N SER A 357 3.01 36.45 0.98
CA SER A 357 3.02 35.47 -0.09
C SER A 357 4.24 34.58 0.09
N SER A 358 4.02 33.28 0.28
CA SER A 358 5.11 32.31 0.38
C SER A 358 6.06 32.45 -0.82
N PRO A 359 7.38 32.44 -0.61
CA PRO A 359 8.36 32.62 -1.69
C PRO A 359 8.18 31.54 -2.76
N THR A 360 8.13 31.95 -4.03
CA THR A 360 8.12 31.05 -5.19
C THR A 360 9.48 31.08 -5.88
N LEU A 361 9.81 30.02 -6.63
CA LEU A 361 11.07 29.97 -7.37
C LEU A 361 11.23 31.12 -8.39
N GLU A 362 10.11 31.65 -8.90
CA GLU A 362 10.09 32.80 -9.82
C GLU A 362 10.47 34.12 -9.13
N THR A 363 10.12 34.27 -7.85
CA THR A 363 10.39 35.47 -7.05
C THR A 363 11.68 35.38 -6.25
N TRP A 364 12.24 34.17 -6.13
CA TRP A 364 13.45 33.90 -5.38
C TRP A 364 14.71 34.37 -6.11
N LYS A 365 15.50 35.19 -5.41
CA LYS A 365 16.81 35.69 -5.86
C LYS A 365 17.96 35.26 -4.97
N GLY A 366 17.70 34.36 -4.02
CA GLY A 366 18.72 33.84 -3.12
C GLY A 366 19.70 32.93 -3.86
N ASN A 367 20.85 32.69 -3.23
CA ASN A 367 21.90 31.80 -3.72
C ASN A 367 22.16 30.63 -2.75
N ARG A 368 21.27 30.40 -1.78
CA ARG A 368 21.42 29.36 -0.76
C ARG A 368 20.33 28.32 -0.89
N VAL A 369 20.74 27.07 -1.08
CA VAL A 369 19.85 25.91 -1.15
C VAL A 369 20.19 24.95 -0.03
N MET A 370 19.18 24.45 0.67
CA MET A 370 19.34 23.44 1.71
C MET A 370 18.99 22.06 1.16
N VAL A 371 19.86 21.08 1.35
CA VAL A 371 19.55 19.69 0.96
C VAL A 371 18.59 19.10 1.99
N ALA A 372 17.38 18.76 1.53
CA ALA A 372 16.31 18.14 2.28
C ALA A 372 16.62 16.65 2.51
N GLU A 373 17.56 16.36 3.39
CA GLU A 373 17.79 14.99 3.84
C GLU A 373 16.95 14.70 5.08
N GLN A 374 15.80 14.05 4.91
CA GLN A 374 15.15 13.34 6.01
C GLN A 374 15.86 12.00 6.18
N ARG A 375 16.73 11.93 7.17
CA ARG A 375 17.43 10.71 7.55
C ARG A 375 16.90 10.28 8.90
N TRP A 376 16.59 9.00 9.01
CA TRP A 376 16.43 8.37 10.32
C TRP A 376 17.70 8.56 11.14
N LEU A 377 17.53 8.87 12.43
CA LEU A 377 18.64 9.11 13.35
C LEU A 377 19.48 7.85 13.56
N LEU A 378 18.82 6.69 13.63
CA LEU A 378 19.42 5.36 13.73
C LEU A 378 19.30 4.60 12.42
N ARG A 379 20.34 3.86 12.05
CA ARG A 379 20.35 2.88 10.97
C ARG A 379 20.77 1.51 11.50
N SER A 380 20.40 0.47 10.76
CA SER A 380 20.88 -0.88 11.05
C SER A 380 22.40 -0.92 10.98
N GLY A 381 23.04 -1.36 12.06
CA GLY A 381 24.51 -1.43 12.19
C GLY A 381 25.16 -0.21 12.87
N ASP A 382 24.40 0.85 13.17
CA ASP A 382 24.93 1.96 13.96
C ASP A 382 25.24 1.54 15.39
N VAL A 383 26.31 2.10 15.95
CA VAL A 383 26.70 1.86 17.35
C VAL A 383 25.99 2.86 18.26
N ALA A 384 25.28 2.35 19.25
CA ALA A 384 24.62 3.14 20.28
C ALA A 384 25.26 2.88 21.66
N GLN A 385 25.30 3.91 22.50
CA GLN A 385 25.76 3.82 23.88
C GLN A 385 24.55 3.72 24.82
N VAL A 386 24.34 2.56 25.43
CA VAL A 386 23.26 2.37 26.40
C VAL A 386 23.75 2.71 27.80
N SER A 387 23.05 3.62 28.49
CA SER A 387 23.24 3.82 29.92
C SER A 387 22.60 2.67 30.69
N LEU A 388 23.42 1.92 31.42
CA LEU A 388 22.98 0.84 32.32
C LEU A 388 22.32 1.37 33.61
N MET A 389 22.35 2.69 33.82
CA MET A 389 21.55 3.35 34.85
C MET A 389 20.25 3.83 34.21
N PRO A 390 19.08 3.49 34.79
CA PRO A 390 17.81 4.06 34.33
C PRO A 390 17.88 5.58 34.51
N SER A 391 17.77 6.31 33.40
CA SER A 391 17.59 7.75 33.43
C SER A 391 16.15 8.08 33.84
N GLU A 392 15.91 9.28 34.35
CA GLU A 392 14.55 9.81 34.41
C GLU A 392 13.95 9.80 32.99
N PRO A 393 12.72 9.28 32.80
CA PRO A 393 12.09 9.21 31.50
C PRO A 393 11.88 10.61 30.92
N HIS A 394 11.90 10.75 29.58
CA HIS A 394 11.32 11.94 28.96
C HIS A 394 9.83 11.98 29.33
N ASP A 395 9.32 13.15 29.70
CA ASP A 395 7.90 13.32 30.04
C ASP A 395 7.02 12.85 28.88
N GLY A 396 6.32 11.72 29.09
CA GLY A 396 5.50 11.07 28.08
C GLY A 396 5.19 9.61 28.45
N TYR A 397 4.17 9.02 27.82
CA TYR A 397 3.79 7.62 28.05
C TYR A 397 4.16 6.77 26.83
N TYR A 398 5.03 5.78 27.04
CA TYR A 398 5.41 4.81 26.03
C TYR A 398 4.50 3.59 26.10
N VAL A 399 3.81 3.29 25.01
CA VAL A 399 2.86 2.19 24.91
C VAL A 399 3.17 1.35 23.67
N PRO A 400 3.04 0.00 23.74
CA PRO A 400 3.15 -0.83 22.54
C PRO A 400 2.18 -0.34 21.46
N MET A 401 2.57 -0.31 20.19
CA MET A 401 1.65 0.13 19.12
C MET A 401 0.34 -0.67 19.10
N LYS A 402 0.36 -1.94 19.50
CA LYS A 402 -0.86 -2.78 19.63
C LYS A 402 -1.81 -2.34 20.75
N ALA A 403 -1.34 -1.54 21.70
CA ALA A 403 -2.13 -0.99 22.80
C ALA A 403 -2.81 0.33 22.40
N VAL A 404 -2.29 1.03 21.38
CA VAL A 404 -2.95 2.18 20.77
C VAL A 404 -4.02 1.66 19.83
N ARG A 405 -5.26 2.04 20.09
CA ARG A 405 -6.41 1.77 19.21
C ARG A 405 -6.79 3.04 18.48
N GLU A 406 -7.21 2.89 17.23
CA GLU A 406 -7.71 3.96 16.39
C GLU A 406 -9.16 3.63 16.02
N GLU A 407 -10.08 4.51 16.38
CA GLU A 407 -11.51 4.37 16.05
C GLU A 407 -12.06 5.75 15.70
N ARG A 408 -12.59 5.91 14.48
CA ARG A 408 -13.20 7.18 14.00
C ARG A 408 -12.27 8.40 14.18
N ASP A 409 -11.02 8.30 13.72
CA ASP A 409 -9.96 9.32 13.82
C ASP A 409 -9.52 9.70 15.25
N GLU A 410 -9.98 8.98 16.28
CA GLU A 410 -9.46 9.12 17.64
C GLU A 410 -8.51 7.99 17.98
N ARG A 411 -7.32 8.35 18.49
CA ARG A 411 -6.33 7.41 19.02
C ARG A 411 -6.41 7.37 20.54
N PHE A 412 -6.50 6.17 21.10
CA PHE A 412 -6.65 5.98 22.54
C PHE A 412 -5.98 4.70 23.04
N ILE A 413 -5.59 4.72 24.32
CA ILE A 413 -5.11 3.56 25.06
C ILE A 413 -6.10 3.20 26.17
N HIS A 414 -6.07 1.94 26.61
CA HIS A 414 -6.77 1.53 27.82
C HIS A 414 -5.75 1.40 28.95
N VAL A 415 -5.85 2.25 29.95
CA VAL A 415 -5.04 2.15 31.17
C VAL A 415 -5.81 1.32 32.17
N VAL A 416 -5.19 0.25 32.66
CA VAL A 416 -5.78 -0.61 33.68
C VAL A 416 -5.41 -0.06 35.05
N GLU A 417 -6.41 0.39 35.80
CA GLU A 417 -6.27 0.81 37.19
C GLU A 417 -6.76 -0.33 38.11
N MET A 418 -5.92 -0.69 39.07
CA MET A 418 -6.25 -1.66 40.11
C MET A 418 -6.67 -0.90 41.36
N ILE A 419 -7.97 -0.87 41.64
CA ILE A 419 -8.53 -0.27 42.85
C ILE A 419 -9.17 -1.41 43.65
N GLU A 420 -8.72 -1.60 44.89
CA GLU A 420 -9.30 -2.56 45.86
C GLU A 420 -9.48 -4.00 45.33
N GLY A 421 -8.56 -4.47 44.48
CA GLY A 421 -8.58 -5.86 43.99
C GLY A 421 -9.49 -6.11 42.78
N GLN A 422 -10.11 -5.08 42.20
CA GLN A 422 -10.78 -5.17 40.90
C GLN A 422 -10.00 -4.38 39.83
N SER A 423 -9.75 -5.03 38.68
CA SER A 423 -9.14 -4.37 37.51
C SER A 423 -10.20 -3.59 36.75
N THR A 424 -10.07 -2.26 36.68
CA THR A 424 -10.91 -1.41 35.83
C THR A 424 -10.08 -0.83 34.69
N ALA A 425 -10.62 -0.82 33.46
CA ALA A 425 -9.93 -0.28 32.31
C ALA A 425 -10.53 1.08 31.92
N LYS A 426 -9.70 2.12 31.87
CA LYS A 426 -10.07 3.48 31.51
C LYS A 426 -9.53 3.83 30.13
N ARG A 427 -10.40 4.34 29.25
CA ARG A 427 -10.02 4.87 27.94
C ARG A 427 -9.38 6.24 28.13
N ILE A 428 -8.17 6.41 27.60
CA ILE A 428 -7.42 7.67 27.60
C ILE A 428 -7.03 7.97 26.16
N ASN A 429 -7.49 9.12 25.65
CA ASN A 429 -7.10 9.58 24.32
C ASN A 429 -5.63 10.01 24.35
N VAL A 430 -4.88 9.61 23.34
CA VAL A 430 -3.44 9.86 23.25
C VAL A 430 -3.09 10.52 21.93
N GLU A 431 -2.26 11.54 22.00
CA GLU A 431 -1.55 12.04 20.83
C GLU A 431 -0.25 11.26 20.69
N ILE A 432 -0.08 10.60 19.55
CA ILE A 432 1.20 10.02 19.17
C ILE A 432 2.03 11.19 18.66
N VAL A 433 2.76 11.83 19.57
CA VAL A 433 3.88 12.72 19.23
C VAL A 433 4.85 11.93 18.39
#